data_AF-A0A352NUN4-F1
#
_entry.id   AF-A0A352NUN4-F1
#
_cell.length_a   1.000
_cell.length_b   1.000
_cell.length_c   1.000
_cell.angle_alpha   90.00
_cell.angle_beta   90.00
_cell.angle_gamma   90.00
#
_symmetry.space_group_name_H-M   'P 1'
#
loop_
_entity.id
_entity.type
_entity.pdbx_description
1 polymer ?
#
loop_
_entity_poly.entity_id
_entity_poly.type
_entity_poly.pdbx_seq_one_letter_code
_entity_poly.pdbx_strand_id
1 'polypeptide(L)'
;MITYKQLSLADIFSDCKEKFQNNKPQFLSLLENTINLDDLVPISFINHFYAPTGRPRKYKLYAMLRALILQRIFSIPKDSLLIIFLKYSQELRDFCGFLKVPDASKFTRFKQDFILDLQLMFDNLVDITEPIC
;
A
#
# COMPACT_ATOMS: atom_id res chain seq x y z
N MET A 1 2.64 35.35 -15.37
CA MET A 1 1.54 34.80 -14.54
C MET A 1 1.44 33.32 -14.87
N ILE A 2 1.80 32.42 -13.96
CA ILE A 2 1.62 30.98 -14.19
C ILE A 2 0.14 30.70 -13.95
N THR A 3 -0.59 30.35 -15.01
CA THR A 3 -1.97 29.88 -14.92
C THR A 3 -1.94 28.47 -14.35
N TYR A 4 -2.29 28.32 -13.07
CA TYR A 4 -2.49 27.01 -12.48
C TYR A 4 -3.74 26.40 -13.10
N LYS A 5 -3.55 25.35 -13.92
CA LYS A 5 -4.66 24.53 -14.41
C LYS A 5 -5.26 23.80 -13.21
N GLN A 6 -6.37 24.30 -12.68
CA GLN A 6 -7.15 23.57 -11.70
C GLN A 6 -7.66 22.29 -12.38
N LEU A 7 -7.23 21.15 -11.87
CA LEU A 7 -7.69 19.84 -12.36
C LEU A 7 -8.96 19.48 -11.61
N SER A 8 -9.97 19.02 -12.34
CA SER A 8 -11.14 18.39 -11.72
C SER A 8 -10.80 16.98 -11.25
N LEU A 9 -11.61 16.42 -10.35
CA LEU A 9 -11.48 15.01 -9.95
C LEU A 9 -11.58 14.06 -11.16
N ALA A 10 -12.40 14.41 -12.15
CA ALA A 10 -12.54 13.65 -13.39
C ALA A 10 -11.25 13.66 -14.23
N ASP A 11 -10.55 14.80 -14.31
CA ASP A 11 -9.26 14.90 -15.00
C ASP A 11 -8.20 14.02 -14.31
N ILE A 12 -8.13 14.09 -12.98
CA ILE A 12 -7.22 13.27 -12.17
C ILE A 12 -7.51 11.78 -12.38
N PHE A 13 -8.78 11.39 -12.31
CA PHE A 13 -9.18 10.00 -12.54
C PHE A 13 -8.82 9.52 -13.95
N SER A 14 -9.04 10.34 -14.97
CA SER A 14 -8.71 10.00 -16.35
C SER A 14 -7.21 9.80 -16.55
N ASP A 15 -6.37 10.66 -15.96
CA ASP A 15 -4.92 10.54 -15.98
C ASP A 15 -4.43 9.28 -15.26
N CYS A 16 -4.97 8.98 -14.07
CA CYS A 16 -4.70 7.73 -13.35
C CYS A 16 -5.08 6.50 -14.18
N LYS A 17 -6.25 6.52 -14.84
CA LYS A 17 -6.74 5.41 -15.67
C LYS A 17 -5.86 5.21 -16.90
N GLU A 18 -5.44 6.29 -17.56
CA GLU A 18 -4.54 6.25 -18.71
C GLU A 18 -3.22 5.58 -18.33
N LYS A 19 -2.58 6.06 -17.24
CA LYS A 19 -1.33 5.48 -16.72
C LYS A 19 -1.49 4.01 -16.36
N PHE A 20 -2.59 3.64 -15.71
CA PHE A 20 -2.84 2.24 -15.34
C PHE A 20 -2.90 1.31 -16.56
N GLN A 21 -3.54 1.75 -17.66
CA GLN A 21 -3.70 0.93 -18.86
C GLN A 21 -2.43 0.91 -19.72
N ASN A 22 -1.85 2.09 -19.96
CA ASN A 22 -0.84 2.29 -20.99
C ASN A 22 0.59 2.35 -20.43
N ASN A 23 0.77 2.77 -19.17
CA ASN A 23 2.08 3.00 -18.57
C ASN A 23 2.19 2.50 -17.11
N LYS A 24 2.25 1.18 -16.96
CA LYS A 24 2.30 0.50 -15.65
C LYS A 24 3.46 0.97 -14.75
N PRO A 25 4.69 1.19 -15.25
CA PRO A 25 5.76 1.75 -14.43
C PRO A 25 5.43 3.15 -13.88
N GLN A 26 4.90 4.04 -14.72
CA GLN A 26 4.49 5.37 -14.29
C GLN A 26 3.32 5.32 -13.29
N PHE A 27 2.42 4.35 -13.43
CA PHE A 27 1.37 4.12 -12.46
C PHE A 27 1.94 3.72 -11.08
N LEU A 28 2.93 2.82 -11.02
CA LEU A 28 3.58 2.48 -9.75
C LEU A 28 4.28 3.69 -9.12
N SER A 29 5.02 4.48 -9.90
CA SER A 29 5.64 5.71 -9.41
C SER A 29 4.61 6.73 -8.92
N LEU A 30 3.45 6.83 -9.57
CA LEU A 30 2.34 7.65 -9.09
C LEU A 30 1.88 7.19 -7.70
N LEU A 31 1.68 5.88 -7.50
CA LEU A 31 1.31 5.33 -6.20
C LEU A 31 2.35 5.62 -5.12
N GLU A 32 3.65 5.48 -5.45
CA GLU A 32 4.74 5.76 -4.49
C GLU A 32 4.76 7.21 -4.03
N ASN A 33 4.50 8.14 -4.96
CA ASN A 33 4.53 9.57 -4.70
C ASN A 33 3.25 10.09 -4.02
N THR A 34 2.14 9.37 -4.12
CA THR A 34 0.83 9.84 -3.62
C THR A 34 0.41 9.15 -2.32
N ILE A 35 0.82 7.91 -2.09
CA ILE A 35 0.47 7.17 -0.87
C ILE A 35 1.59 7.33 0.16
N ASN A 36 1.44 8.30 1.06
CA ASN A 36 2.35 8.50 2.18
C ASN A 36 1.92 7.64 3.39
N LEU A 37 2.59 6.51 3.62
CA LEU A 37 2.27 5.65 4.76
C LEU A 37 2.57 6.28 6.12
N ASP A 38 3.45 7.26 6.20
CA ASP A 38 3.72 7.95 7.47
C ASP A 38 2.51 8.77 7.94
N ASP A 39 1.69 9.27 7.00
CA ASP A 39 0.46 10.00 7.33
C ASP A 39 -0.71 9.05 7.61
N LEU A 40 -0.71 7.86 6.98
CA LEU A 40 -1.81 6.91 7.08
C LEU A 40 -1.72 5.99 8.30
N VAL A 41 -0.50 5.60 8.69
CA VAL A 41 -0.29 4.56 9.70
C VAL A 41 -0.23 5.21 11.09
N PRO A 42 -1.16 4.89 12.00
CA PRO A 42 -1.13 5.45 13.35
C PRO A 42 0.14 5.04 14.11
N ILE A 43 0.65 5.93 14.95
CA ILE A 43 1.84 5.63 15.76
C ILE A 43 1.63 4.43 16.71
N SER A 44 0.39 4.21 17.15
CA SER A 44 0.01 3.02 17.93
C SER A 44 0.29 1.72 17.17
N PHE A 45 -0.04 1.67 15.87
CA PHE A 45 0.25 0.52 15.01
C PHE A 45 1.76 0.32 14.86
N ILE A 46 2.52 1.38 14.61
CA ILE A 46 3.99 1.31 14.52
C ILE A 46 4.57 0.71 15.80
N ASN A 47 4.16 1.22 16.96
CA ASN A 47 4.61 0.76 18.26
C ASN A 47 4.23 -0.71 18.52
N HIS A 48 2.98 -1.09 18.22
CA HIS A 48 2.53 -2.47 18.36
C HIS A 48 3.31 -3.42 17.44
N PHE A 49 3.51 -3.03 16.17
CA PHE A 49 4.27 -3.83 15.21
C PHE A 49 5.74 -3.97 15.59
N TYR A 50 6.39 -2.97 16.19
CA TYR A 50 7.79 -3.06 16.59
C TYR A 50 8.01 -3.44 18.06
N ALA A 51 6.93 -3.73 18.80
CA ALA A 51 7.03 -4.22 20.17
C ALA A 51 7.92 -5.47 20.26
N PRO A 52 8.74 -5.62 21.31
CA PRO A 52 9.63 -6.76 21.47
C PRO A 52 8.86 -8.08 21.56
N THR A 53 9.08 -8.98 20.60
CA THR A 53 8.45 -10.32 20.57
C THR A 53 9.46 -11.46 20.75
N GLY A 54 10.69 -11.15 21.16
CA GLY A 54 11.78 -12.12 21.34
C GLY A 54 12.34 -12.71 20.04
N ARG A 55 11.81 -12.34 18.87
CA ARG A 55 12.33 -12.74 17.56
C ARG A 55 12.41 -11.54 16.62
N PRO A 56 13.52 -11.37 15.88
CA PRO A 56 13.61 -10.27 14.92
C PRO A 56 12.59 -10.46 13.80
N ARG A 57 11.81 -9.40 13.52
CA ARG A 57 10.89 -9.39 12.39
C ARG A 57 11.67 -9.24 11.10
N LYS A 58 11.46 -10.18 10.18
CA LYS A 58 12.13 -10.20 8.87
C LYS A 58 11.59 -9.17 7.89
N TYR A 59 10.29 -8.89 7.97
CA TYR A 59 9.56 -8.01 7.07
C TYR A 59 9.18 -6.74 7.82
N LYS A 60 9.38 -5.59 7.18
CA LYS A 60 9.02 -4.27 7.74
C LYS A 60 7.52 -4.04 7.63
N LEU A 61 6.96 -3.23 8.53
CA LEU A 61 5.53 -2.89 8.55
C LEU A 61 5.07 -2.35 7.20
N TYR A 62 5.73 -1.31 6.71
CA TYR A 62 5.35 -0.63 5.47
C TYR A 62 5.45 -1.54 4.25
N ALA A 63 6.38 -2.51 4.24
CA ALA A 63 6.48 -3.45 3.15
C ALA A 63 5.26 -4.39 3.07
N MET A 64 4.78 -4.84 4.23
CA MET A 64 3.55 -5.64 4.30
C MET A 64 2.32 -4.81 3.92
N LEU A 65 2.22 -3.57 4.39
CA LEU A 65 1.11 -2.68 4.06
C LEU A 65 1.07 -2.33 2.57
N ARG A 66 2.20 -1.94 1.97
CA ARG A 66 2.30 -1.67 0.52
C ARG A 66 1.85 -2.86 -0.31
N ALA A 67 2.21 -4.08 0.09
CA ALA A 67 1.79 -5.29 -0.59
C ALA A 67 0.26 -5.52 -0.51
N LEU A 68 -0.36 -5.27 0.65
CA LEU A 68 -1.82 -5.38 0.81
C LEU A 68 -2.56 -4.28 0.04
N ILE A 69 -2.04 -3.04 0.04
CA ILE A 69 -2.59 -1.93 -0.72
C ILE A 69 -2.52 -2.23 -2.22
N LEU A 70 -1.35 -2.68 -2.70
CA LEU A 70 -1.14 -3.12 -4.08
C LEU A 70 -2.13 -4.24 -4.47
N GLN A 71 -2.32 -5.22 -3.58
CA GLN A 71 -3.29 -6.31 -3.77
C GLN A 71 -4.70 -5.76 -3.98
N ARG A 72 -5.12 -4.73 -3.24
CA ARG A 72 -6.43 -4.09 -3.38
C ARG A 72 -6.54 -3.25 -4.65
N ILE A 73 -5.55 -2.42 -4.95
CA ILE A 73 -5.55 -1.56 -6.15
C ILE A 73 -5.63 -2.40 -7.42
N PHE A 74 -4.87 -3.49 -7.50
CA PHE A 74 -4.89 -4.40 -8.65
C PHE A 74 -6.01 -5.44 -8.59
N SER A 75 -6.90 -5.37 -7.60
CA SER A 75 -8.00 -6.32 -7.42
C SER A 75 -7.53 -7.78 -7.44
N ILE A 76 -6.35 -8.06 -6.85
CA ILE A 76 -5.76 -9.39 -6.78
C ILE A 76 -6.54 -10.19 -5.71
N PRO A 77 -7.29 -11.24 -6.09
CA PRO A 77 -8.27 -11.86 -5.20
C PRO A 77 -7.65 -12.74 -4.10
N LYS A 78 -6.40 -13.19 -4.26
CA LYS A 78 -5.78 -14.20 -3.38
C LYS A 78 -4.33 -13.85 -3.06
N ASP A 79 -3.91 -14.12 -1.82
CA ASP A 79 -2.53 -13.93 -1.39
C ASP A 79 -1.55 -14.80 -2.20
N SER A 80 -1.97 -16.00 -2.60
CA SER A 80 -1.14 -16.87 -3.46
C SER A 80 -0.82 -16.22 -4.80
N LEU A 81 -1.77 -15.48 -5.38
CA LEU A 81 -1.56 -14.78 -6.64
C LEU A 81 -0.70 -13.52 -6.43
N LEU A 82 -0.89 -12.78 -5.33
CA LEU A 82 0.00 -11.69 -4.94
C LEU A 82 1.46 -12.17 -4.83
N ILE A 83 1.67 -13.30 -4.16
CA ILE A 83 3.00 -13.91 -4.00
C ILE A 83 3.61 -14.29 -5.37
N ILE A 84 2.81 -14.82 -6.30
CA ILE A 84 3.26 -15.09 -7.67
C ILE A 84 3.72 -13.79 -8.34
N PHE A 85 2.90 -12.74 -8.33
CA PHE A 85 3.29 -11.44 -8.91
C PHE A 85 4.58 -10.89 -8.30
N LEU A 86 4.71 -10.92 -6.96
CA LEU A 86 5.92 -10.48 -6.26
C LEU A 86 7.14 -11.35 -6.57
N LYS A 87 6.98 -12.62 -6.95
CA LYS A 87 8.10 -13.47 -7.37
C LYS A 87 8.56 -13.15 -8.79
N TYR A 88 7.64 -12.79 -9.68
CA TYR A 88 7.95 -12.57 -11.09
C TYR A 88 8.29 -11.12 -11.47
N SER A 89 7.87 -10.12 -10.69
CA SER A 89 8.20 -8.71 -10.95
C SER A 89 9.13 -8.16 -9.88
N GLN A 90 10.28 -7.64 -10.31
CA GLN A 90 11.22 -6.93 -9.45
C GLN A 90 10.65 -5.56 -9.05
N GLU A 91 9.98 -4.89 -9.97
CA GLU A 91 9.34 -3.57 -9.75
C GLU A 91 8.31 -3.63 -8.62
N LEU A 92 7.48 -4.68 -8.56
CA LEU A 92 6.53 -4.83 -7.46
C LEU A 92 7.21 -5.14 -6.12
N ARG A 93 8.36 -5.84 -6.14
CA ARG A 93 9.14 -6.07 -4.93
C ARG A 93 9.78 -4.78 -4.44
N ASP A 94 10.33 -3.99 -5.35
CA ASP A 94 10.98 -2.72 -5.03
C ASP A 94 9.95 -1.70 -4.52
N PHE A 95 8.79 -1.61 -5.18
CA PHE A 95 7.66 -0.82 -4.71
C PHE A 95 7.28 -1.16 -3.26
N CYS A 96 7.23 -2.45 -2.93
CA CYS A 96 6.94 -2.89 -1.56
C CYS A 96 8.15 -2.78 -0.62
N GLY A 97 9.39 -2.72 -1.11
CA GLY A 97 10.60 -2.82 -0.29
C GLY A 97 10.92 -4.24 0.20
N PHE A 98 10.56 -5.28 -0.57
CA PHE A 98 10.86 -6.67 -0.23
C PHE A 98 12.19 -7.15 -0.82
N LEU A 99 13.19 -7.40 0.04
CA LEU A 99 14.40 -8.13 -0.34
C LEU A 99 14.14 -9.63 -0.59
N LYS A 100 13.11 -10.19 0.06
CA LYS A 100 12.64 -11.55 -0.14
C LYS A 100 11.12 -11.56 -0.08
N VAL A 101 10.47 -12.32 -0.95
CA VAL A 101 9.00 -12.41 -0.95
C VAL A 101 8.52 -13.16 0.32
N PRO A 102 7.56 -12.63 1.10
CA PRO A 102 6.92 -13.36 2.19
C PRO A 102 6.13 -14.58 1.67
N ASP A 103 6.09 -15.64 2.46
CA ASP A 103 5.21 -16.78 2.17
C ASP A 103 3.75 -16.46 2.59
N ALA A 104 2.82 -17.33 2.18
CA ALA A 104 1.39 -17.15 2.47
C ALA A 104 1.11 -17.08 3.98
N SER A 105 1.82 -17.85 4.80
CA SER A 105 1.62 -17.85 6.25
C SER A 105 2.00 -16.50 6.87
N LYS A 106 2.97 -15.78 6.28
CA LYS A 106 3.36 -14.44 6.74
C LYS A 106 2.27 -13.41 6.45
N PHE A 107 1.65 -13.45 5.28
CA PHE A 107 0.52 -12.58 4.97
C PHE A 107 -0.69 -12.89 5.85
N THR A 108 -1.02 -14.16 6.04
CA THR A 108 -2.13 -14.57 6.91
C THR A 108 -1.92 -14.10 8.34
N ARG A 109 -0.74 -14.39 8.94
CA ARG A 109 -0.43 -13.96 10.31
C ARG A 109 -0.43 -12.45 10.45
N PHE A 110 0.18 -11.73 9.51
CA PHE A 110 0.17 -10.27 9.56
C PHE A 110 -1.26 -9.70 9.59
N LYS A 111 -2.16 -10.20 8.73
CA LYS A 111 -3.56 -9.75 8.72
C LYS A 111 -4.30 -10.10 10.01
N GLN A 112 -4.01 -11.25 10.61
CA GLN A 112 -4.66 -11.71 11.83
C GLN A 112 -4.14 -10.97 13.07
N ASP A 113 -2.83 -10.89 13.23
CA ASP A 113 -2.15 -10.31 14.39
C ASP A 113 -2.42 -8.79 14.51
N PHE A 114 -2.63 -8.12 13.38
CA PHE A 114 -2.80 -6.66 13.31
C PHE A 114 -4.17 -6.22 12.77
N ILE A 115 -5.20 -7.07 12.86
CA ILE A 115 -6.53 -6.74 12.31
C ILE A 115 -7.10 -5.44 12.89
N LEU A 116 -6.95 -5.23 14.20
CA LEU A 116 -7.46 -4.04 14.88
C LEU A 116 -6.65 -2.79 14.49
N ASP A 117 -5.34 -2.92 14.32
CA ASP A 117 -4.51 -1.81 13.87
C ASP A 117 -4.79 -1.43 12.41
N LEU A 118 -5.02 -2.44 11.55
CA LEU A 118 -5.45 -2.24 10.17
C LEU A 118 -6.80 -1.53 10.11
N GLN A 119 -7.76 -1.95 10.95
CA GLN A 119 -9.04 -1.27 11.06
C GLN A 119 -8.85 0.18 11.46
N LEU A 120 -8.10 0.47 12.52
CA LEU A 120 -7.84 1.84 12.98
C LEU A 120 -7.17 2.71 11.89
N MET A 121 -6.23 2.13 11.14
CA MET A 121 -5.61 2.81 9.99
C MET A 121 -6.63 3.21 8.92
N PHE A 122 -7.62 2.34 8.64
CA PHE A 122 -8.70 2.66 7.69
C PHE A 122 -9.74 3.60 8.27
N ASP A 123 -10.03 3.53 9.57
CA ASP A 123 -10.95 4.45 10.24
C ASP A 123 -10.38 5.89 10.15
N ASN A 124 -9.07 6.06 10.35
CA ASN A 124 -8.40 7.35 10.20
C ASN A 124 -8.38 7.88 8.75
N LEU A 125 -8.54 7.01 7.74
CA LEU A 125 -8.69 7.47 6.35
C LEU A 125 -10.00 8.22 6.13
N VAL A 126 -11.03 7.96 6.93
CA VAL A 126 -12.31 8.68 6.84
C VAL A 126 -12.07 10.16 7.10
N ASP A 127 -11.33 10.51 8.15
CA ASP A 127 -11.01 11.90 8.49
C ASP A 127 -10.22 12.61 7.38
N ILE A 128 -9.36 11.88 6.67
CA ILE A 128 -8.56 12.42 5.54
C ILE A 128 -9.44 12.64 4.30
N THR A 129 -10.45 11.80 4.10
CA THR A 129 -11.28 11.79 2.89
C THR A 129 -12.58 12.57 3.04
N GLU A 130 -13.01 12.91 4.27
CA GLU A 130 -14.18 13.71 4.55
C GLU A 130 -14.26 15.02 3.73
N PRO A 131 -13.17 15.80 3.52
CA PRO A 131 -13.24 17.03 2.72
C PRO A 131 -13.53 16.82 1.23
N ILE A 132 -13.46 15.58 0.74
CA ILE A 132 -13.67 15.20 -0.66
C ILE A 132 -15.13 14.72 -0.89
N CYS A 133 -15.82 14.29 0.17
CA CYS A 133 -17.19 13.78 0.15
C CYS A 133 -18.24 14.90 0.26
#